data_AF-A0A7V4D7Q4-F1
#
_entry.id   AF-A0A7V4D7Q4-F1
#
_cell.length_a   1.000
_cell.length_b   1.000
_cell.length_c   1.000
_cell.angle_alpha   90.00
_cell.angle_beta   90.00
_cell.angle_gamma   90.00
#
_symmetry.space_group_name_H-M   'P 1'
#
loop_
_entity.id
_entity.type
_entity.pdbx_description
1 polymer ?
#
loop_
_entity_poly.entity_id
_entity_poly.type
_entity_poly.pdbx_seq_one_letter_code
_entity_poly.pdbx_strand_id
1 'polypeptide(L)'
;MVNITIRNIPEALMNKIKLLSKVNRRSINNEILFIIEKGLERQLAKSDIRNSISKGTQMEIWRRLSGKWMDDRNTKYIIKDIYKSRSKGRKINI
;
A
#
# COMPACT_ATOMS: atom_id res chain seq x y z
N MET A 1 -19.46 -13.17 -7.48
CA MET A 1 -18.18 -12.63 -7.99
C MET A 1 -18.45 -11.97 -9.32
N VAL A 2 -17.91 -10.77 -9.54
CA VAL A 2 -18.10 -10.04 -10.79
C VAL A 2 -17.07 -10.54 -11.80
N ASN A 3 -17.52 -10.94 -12.99
CA ASN A 3 -16.64 -11.24 -14.12
C ASN A 3 -16.63 -10.03 -15.07
N ILE A 4 -15.46 -9.66 -15.55
CA ILE A 4 -15.27 -8.48 -16.40
C ILE A 4 -14.51 -8.92 -17.65
N THR A 5 -15.09 -8.64 -18.82
CA THR A 5 -14.44 -8.84 -20.11
C THR A 5 -13.94 -7.50 -20.65
N ILE A 6 -12.63 -7.36 -20.76
CA ILE A 6 -12.00 -6.17 -21.35
C ILE A 6 -11.68 -6.49 -22.81
N ARG A 7 -12.25 -5.72 -23.74
CA ARG A 7 -12.05 -5.89 -25.19
C ARG A 7 -11.07 -4.84 -25.72
N ASN A 8 -10.48 -5.12 -26.87
CA ASN A 8 -9.64 -4.20 -27.63
C ASN A 8 -8.41 -3.68 -26.85
N ILE A 9 -7.75 -4.54 -26.06
CA ILE A 9 -6.48 -4.19 -25.41
C ILE A 9 -5.41 -4.12 -26.50
N PRO A 10 -4.74 -2.96 -26.69
CA PRO A 10 -3.66 -2.85 -27.66
C PRO A 10 -2.53 -3.83 -27.33
N GLU A 11 -1.95 -4.46 -28.35
CA GLU A 11 -0.92 -5.49 -28.15
C GLU A 11 0.28 -4.97 -27.34
N ALA A 12 0.72 -3.74 -27.62
CA ALA A 12 1.78 -3.08 -26.87
C ALA A 12 1.46 -2.94 -25.38
N LEU A 13 0.19 -2.71 -25.02
CA LEU A 13 -0.24 -2.64 -23.62
C LEU A 13 -0.25 -4.02 -22.98
N MET A 14 -0.76 -5.03 -23.69
CA MET A 14 -0.77 -6.41 -23.20
C MET A 14 0.65 -6.94 -22.95
N ASN A 15 1.61 -6.58 -23.81
CA ASN A 15 3.02 -6.94 -23.63
C ASN A 15 3.63 -6.31 -22.38
N LYS A 16 3.30 -5.06 -22.07
CA LYS A 16 3.72 -4.40 -20.82
C LYS A 16 3.11 -5.09 -19.59
N ILE A 17 1.82 -5.46 -19.64
CA ILE A 17 1.16 -6.18 -18.55
C ILE A 17 1.81 -7.55 -18.33
N LYS A 18 2.13 -8.29 -19.40
CA LYS A 18 2.84 -9.58 -19.31
C LYS A 18 4.23 -9.42 -18.67
N LEU A 19 4.96 -8.37 -19.04
CA LEU A 19 6.27 -8.07 -18.45
C LEU A 19 6.14 -7.80 -16.95
N LEU A 20 5.20 -6.94 -16.55
CA LEU A 20 4.95 -6.62 -15.14
C LEU A 20 4.51 -7.85 -14.34
N SER A 21 3.63 -8.67 -14.90
CA SER A 21 3.19 -9.94 -14.31
C SER A 21 4.37 -10.88 -14.01
N LYS A 22 5.34 -10.98 -14.92
CA LYS A 22 6.58 -11.77 -14.69
C LYS A 22 7.44 -11.17 -13.58
N VAL A 23 7.67 -9.85 -13.62
CA VAL A 23 8.51 -9.16 -12.63
C VAL A 23 7.89 -9.24 -11.23
N ASN A 24 6.60 -9.00 -11.11
CA ASN A 24 5.85 -8.97 -9.86
C ASN A 24 5.43 -10.38 -9.38
N ARG A 25 5.70 -11.43 -10.16
CA ARG A 25 5.31 -12.82 -9.92
C ARG A 25 3.81 -12.98 -9.64
N ARG A 26 2.98 -12.32 -10.44
CA ARG A 26 1.50 -12.39 -10.37
C ARG A 26 0.93 -13.00 -11.63
N SER A 27 -0.23 -13.66 -11.54
CA SER A 27 -0.99 -14.01 -12.73
C SER A 27 -1.37 -12.75 -13.51
N ILE A 28 -1.57 -12.86 -14.82
CA ILE A 28 -1.98 -11.72 -15.66
C ILE A 28 -3.28 -11.09 -15.13
N ASN A 29 -4.25 -11.91 -14.71
CA ASN A 29 -5.51 -11.41 -14.16
C ASN A 29 -5.29 -10.62 -12.86
N ASN A 30 -4.43 -11.11 -11.96
CA ASN A 30 -4.12 -10.40 -10.72
C ASN A 30 -3.32 -9.11 -10.98
N GLU A 31 -2.46 -9.11 -12.00
CA GLU A 31 -1.73 -7.90 -12.40
C GLU A 31 -2.69 -6.85 -12.97
N ILE A 32 -3.65 -7.26 -13.83
CA ILE A 32 -4.69 -6.37 -14.36
C ILE A 32 -5.53 -5.79 -13.22
N LEU A 33 -5.97 -6.63 -12.28
CA LEU A 33 -6.74 -6.18 -11.12
C LEU A 33 -5.95 -5.14 -10.31
N PHE A 34 -4.69 -5.42 -10.01
CA PHE A 34 -3.83 -4.51 -9.26
C PHE A 34 -3.62 -3.17 -9.97
N ILE A 35 -3.43 -3.18 -11.30
CA ILE A 35 -3.30 -1.96 -12.09
C ILE A 35 -4.58 -1.13 -12.03
N ILE A 36 -5.75 -1.78 -12.11
CA ILE A 36 -7.05 -1.10 -11.99
C ILE A 36 -7.22 -0.49 -10.59
N GLU A 37 -6.93 -1.24 -9.53
CA GLU A 37 -6.98 -0.74 -8.15
C GLU A 37 -6.09 0.49 -7.95
N LYS A 38 -4.83 0.43 -8.40
CA LYS A 38 -3.89 1.55 -8.29
C LYS A 38 -4.29 2.73 -9.19
N GLY A 39 -4.86 2.46 -10.35
CA GLY A 39 -5.43 3.48 -11.23
C GLY A 39 -6.58 4.23 -10.56
N LEU A 40 -7.49 3.50 -9.92
CA LEU A 40 -8.63 4.05 -9.20
C LEU A 40 -8.19 4.84 -7.97
N GLU A 41 -7.31 4.29 -7.13
CA GLU A 41 -6.72 5.02 -5.99
C GLU A 41 -6.10 6.34 -6.44
N ARG A 42 -5.36 6.34 -7.56
CA ARG A 42 -4.73 7.55 -8.08
C ARG A 42 -5.75 8.56 -8.61
N GLN A 43 -6.85 8.11 -9.22
CA GLN A 43 -7.92 9.01 -9.64
C GLN A 43 -8.68 9.60 -8.45
N LEU A 44 -8.99 8.78 -7.44
CA LEU A 44 -9.64 9.22 -6.20
C LEU A 44 -8.76 10.18 -5.41
N ALA A 45 -7.46 9.88 -5.29
CA ALA A 45 -6.50 10.79 -4.69
C ALA A 45 -6.43 12.12 -5.45
N LYS A 46 -6.51 12.11 -6.78
CA LYS A 46 -6.57 13.34 -7.59
C LYS A 46 -7.86 14.13 -7.38
N SER A 47 -9.00 13.48 -7.17
CA SER A 47 -10.24 14.18 -6.78
C SER A 47 -10.16 14.72 -5.35
N ASP A 48 -9.51 14.00 -4.43
CA ASP A 48 -9.28 14.43 -3.05
C ASP A 48 -8.22 15.51 -2.92
N ILE A 49 -7.40 15.79 -3.95
CA ILE A 49 -6.55 16.99 -3.97
C ILE A 49 -7.39 18.28 -3.89
N ARG A 50 -8.69 18.25 -4.29
CA ARG A 50 -9.61 19.37 -3.99
C ARG A 50 -9.90 19.54 -2.49
N ASN A 51 -9.71 18.49 -1.70
CA ASN A 51 -9.83 18.44 -0.24
C ASN A 51 -8.45 18.33 0.46
N SER A 52 -7.36 18.67 -0.24
CA SER A 52 -6.01 18.64 0.34
C SER A 52 -5.96 19.55 1.57
N ILE A 53 -5.64 18.95 2.71
CA ILE A 53 -5.26 19.66 3.93
C ILE A 53 -4.27 20.77 3.55
N SER A 54 -4.51 22.00 4.03
CA SER A 54 -3.64 23.13 3.72
C SER A 54 -2.20 22.81 4.16
N LYS A 55 -1.19 23.34 3.43
CA LYS A 55 0.21 23.17 3.83
C LYS A 55 0.47 23.60 5.28
N GLY A 56 -0.23 24.63 5.75
CA GLY A 56 -0.15 25.09 7.14
C GLY A 56 -0.67 24.05 8.14
N THR A 57 -1.81 23.43 7.85
CA THR A 57 -2.36 22.34 8.67
C THR A 57 -1.46 21.11 8.65
N GLN A 58 -0.83 20.79 7.53
CA GLN A 58 0.15 19.69 7.46
C GLN A 58 1.36 19.97 8.36
N MET A 59 1.94 21.18 8.29
CA MET A 59 3.04 21.58 9.15
C MET A 59 2.67 21.54 10.63
N GLU A 60 1.44 21.92 10.97
CA GLU A 60 0.93 21.85 12.34
C GLU A 60 0.84 20.41 12.86
N ILE A 61 0.33 19.49 12.04
CA ILE A 61 0.26 18.06 12.39
C ILE A 61 1.68 17.52 12.62
N TRP A 62 2.63 17.86 11.75
CA TRP A 62 4.01 17.41 11.88
C TRP A 62 4.69 17.97 13.13
N ARG A 63 4.49 19.26 13.41
CA ARG A 63 4.96 19.91 14.64
C ARG A 63 4.41 19.22 15.88
N ARG A 64 3.11 18.90 15.90
CA ARG A 64 2.47 18.19 17.02
C ARG A 64 2.94 16.76 17.22
N LEU A 65 3.26 16.05 16.15
CA LEU A 65 3.76 14.67 16.21
C LEU A 65 5.25 14.62 16.58
N SER A 66 6.03 15.62 16.19
CA SER A 66 7.45 15.70 16.56
C SER A 66 7.59 15.74 18.09
N GLY A 67 8.44 14.85 18.65
CA GLY A 67 8.64 14.72 20.09
C GLY A 67 7.62 13.84 20.83
N LYS A 68 6.52 13.40 20.19
CA LYS A 68 5.55 12.44 20.78
C LYS A 68 5.95 10.97 20.63
N TRP A 69 7.08 10.71 19.99
CA TRP A 69 7.64 9.37 19.78
C TRP A 69 8.44 8.86 20.99
N MET A 70 8.55 9.67 22.05
CA MET A 70 9.20 9.28 23.28
C MET A 70 8.27 8.32 24.05
N ASP A 71 8.78 7.15 24.36
CA ASP A 71 8.09 6.16 25.17
C ASP A 71 8.63 6.24 26.60
N ASP A 72 7.77 6.64 27.54
CA ASP A 72 8.13 6.78 28.95
C ASP A 72 8.31 5.41 29.64
N ARG A 73 7.97 4.30 28.96
CA ARG A 73 8.12 2.95 29.49
C ARG A 73 9.60 2.54 29.51
N ASN A 74 9.97 1.75 30.52
CA ASN A 74 11.32 1.20 30.62
C ASN A 74 11.65 0.30 29.42
N THR A 75 12.87 0.40 28.90
CA THR A 75 13.36 -0.40 27.77
C THR A 75 13.12 -1.91 27.93
N LYS A 76 13.33 -2.47 29.14
CA LYS A 76 13.12 -3.90 29.41
C LYS A 76 11.64 -4.30 29.26
N TYR A 77 10.73 -3.40 29.64
CA TYR A 77 9.29 -3.62 29.49
C TYR A 77 8.88 -3.59 28.03
N ILE A 78 9.38 -2.62 27.26
CA ILE A 78 9.13 -2.49 25.81
C ILE A 78 9.58 -3.75 25.08
N ILE A 79 10.81 -4.24 25.36
CA ILE A 79 11.34 -5.46 24.75
C ILE A 79 10.41 -6.66 25.03
N LYS A 80 9.98 -6.83 26.29
CA LYS A 80 9.10 -7.94 26.68
C LYS A 80 7.73 -7.86 25.99
N ASP A 81 7.16 -6.66 25.88
CA ASP A 81 5.86 -6.42 25.23
C ASP A 81 5.93 -6.72 23.72
N ILE A 82 7.01 -6.31 23.06
CA ILE A 82 7.27 -6.65 21.66
C ILE A 82 7.36 -8.17 21.48
N TYR A 83 8.14 -8.88 22.30
CA TYR A 83 8.22 -10.34 22.18
C TYR A 83 6.88 -11.03 22.43
N LYS A 84 6.08 -10.53 23.38
CA LYS A 84 4.75 -11.07 23.69
C LYS A 84 3.75 -10.89 22.55
N SER A 85 3.81 -9.74 21.86
CA SER A 85 2.89 -9.40 20.76
C SER A 85 3.26 -10.03 19.42
N ARG A 86 4.49 -10.55 19.28
CA ARG A 86 4.91 -11.25 18.06
C ARG A 86 4.15 -12.57 17.91
N SER A 87 3.51 -12.75 16.76
CA SER A 87 3.00 -14.05 16.33
C SER A 87 4.16 -14.94 15.84
N LYS A 88 3.97 -16.27 15.86
CA LYS A 88 4.97 -17.27 15.45
C LYS A 88 5.36 -17.19 13.96
N GLY A 89 4.83 -16.21 13.21
CA GLY A 89 5.00 -16.11 11.76
C GLY A 89 4.22 -17.20 11.01
N ARG A 90 4.33 -17.19 9.68
CA ARG A 90 3.80 -18.27 8.82
C ARG A 90 4.93 -19.26 8.53
N LYS A 91 4.61 -20.54 8.40
CA LYS A 91 5.55 -21.53 7.88
C LYS A 91 5.85 -21.20 6.42
N ILE A 92 7.12 -21.03 6.10
CA ILE A 92 7.61 -20.85 4.73
C ILE A 92 8.33 -22.15 4.37
N ASN A 93 7.82 -22.86 3.36
CA ASN A 93 8.56 -23.98 2.75
C ASN A 93 9.52 -23.37 1.73
N ILE A 94 10.82 -23.47 2.02
CA ILE A 94 11.91 -23.12 1.10
C ILE A 94 12.28 -24.36 0.32
#